data_AF-W1VKN8-F1
#
_entry.id   AF-W1VKN8-F1
#
_cell.length_a   1.000
_cell.length_b   1.000
_cell.length_c   1.000
_cell.angle_alpha   90.00
_cell.angle_beta   90.00
_cell.angle_gamma   90.00
#
_symmetry.space_group_name_H-M   'P 1'
#
loop_
_entity.id
_entity.type
_entity.pdbx_description
1 polymer ?
#
loop_
_entity_poly.entity_id
_entity_poly.type
_entity_poly.pdbx_seq_one_letter_code
_entity_poly.pdbx_strand_id
1 'polypeptide(L)' 'GKATVFIFPALSAGNIGYKAVQRSSGAVAIGPVLQGLNKPVNDLSRGALVEDIINTVAITAVQAQG' A
#
# COMPACT_ATOMS: atom_id res chain seq x y z
N GLY A 1 0.84 -3.55 23.64
CA GLY A 1 1.53 -2.54 22.81
C GLY A 1 0.52 -1.75 22.00
N LYS A 2 0.86 -0.55 21.53
CA LYS A 2 -0.02 0.35 20.75
C LYS A 2 0.56 0.69 19.35
N ALA A 3 1.38 -0.21 18.80
CA ALA A 3 2.04 0.03 17.52
C ALA A 3 1.03 0.00 16.36
N THR A 4 1.13 0.98 15.47
CA THR A 4 0.27 1.13 14.27
C THR A 4 1.07 1.14 12.96
N VAL A 5 2.41 1.25 13.04
CA VAL A 5 3.33 1.24 11.90
C VAL A 5 4.37 0.14 12.12
N PHE A 6 4.57 -0.69 11.10
CA PHE A 6 5.47 -1.85 11.14
C PHE A 6 6.55 -1.70 10.07
N ILE A 7 7.80 -1.51 10.51
CA ILE A 7 8.95 -1.44 9.61
C ILE A 7 9.61 -2.81 9.55
N PHE A 8 9.71 -3.39 8.36
CA PHE A 8 10.24 -4.73 8.15
C PHE A 8 11.73 -4.69 7.79
N PRO A 9 12.53 -5.69 8.24
CA PRO A 9 13.98 -5.70 8.00
C PRO A 9 14.36 -6.04 6.56
N ALA A 10 13.42 -6.57 5.77
CA ALA A 10 13.63 -6.96 4.38
C ALA A 10 12.31 -6.99 3.60
N LEU A 11 12.39 -6.87 2.27
CA LEU A 11 11.26 -6.95 1.36
C LEU A 11 10.50 -8.28 1.49
N SER A 12 11.21 -9.40 1.68
CA SER A 12 10.59 -10.72 1.88
C SER A 12 9.72 -10.75 3.14
N ALA A 13 10.23 -10.23 4.26
CA ALA A 13 9.48 -10.17 5.51
C ALA A 13 8.24 -9.27 5.38
N GLY A 14 8.37 -8.10 4.76
CA GLY A 14 7.23 -7.20 4.49
C GLY A 14 6.19 -7.85 3.58
N ASN A 15 6.63 -8.43 2.46
CA ASN A 15 5.76 -9.10 1.49
C ASN A 15 5.02 -10.30 2.06
N ILE A 16 5.68 -11.11 2.89
CA ILE A 16 5.05 -12.23 3.59
C ILE A 16 4.07 -11.70 4.63
N GLY A 17 4.50 -10.72 5.45
CA GLY A 17 3.71 -10.15 6.53
C GLY A 17 2.38 -9.58 6.05
N TYR A 18 2.39 -8.66 5.08
CA TYR A 18 1.15 -8.02 4.64
C TYR A 18 0.21 -9.03 3.95
N LYS A 19 0.74 -9.97 3.15
CA LYS A 19 -0.08 -11.00 2.49
C LYS A 19 -0.66 -12.00 3.48
N ALA A 20 0.11 -12.38 4.50
CA ALA A 20 -0.36 -13.27 5.56
C ALA A 20 -1.54 -12.62 6.28
N VAL A 21 -1.39 -11.37 6.73
CA VAL A 21 -2.46 -10.62 7.40
C VAL A 21 -3.69 -10.45 6.51
N GLN A 22 -3.51 -10.01 5.26
CA GLN A 22 -4.61 -9.86 4.30
C GLN A 22 -5.43 -11.15 4.17
N ARG A 23 -4.74 -12.29 3.99
CA ARG A 23 -5.38 -13.59 3.74
C ARG A 23 -5.93 -14.25 5.00
N SER A 24 -5.32 -14.02 6.17
CA SER A 24 -5.71 -14.69 7.41
C SER A 24 -6.74 -13.91 8.22
N SER A 25 -6.84 -12.59 8.03
CA SER A 25 -7.71 -11.72 8.84
C SER A 25 -8.85 -11.06 8.07
N GLY A 26 -8.83 -11.13 6.73
CA GLY A 26 -9.76 -10.36 5.90
C GLY A 26 -9.47 -8.85 5.89
N ALA A 27 -8.32 -8.42 6.43
CA ALA A 27 -7.89 -7.03 6.35
C ALA A 27 -7.73 -6.57 4.90
N VAL A 28 -8.18 -5.36 4.62
CA VAL A 28 -7.99 -4.71 3.32
C VAL A 28 -6.53 -4.29 3.19
N ALA A 29 -5.87 -4.75 2.12
CA ALA A 29 -4.53 -4.33 1.77
C ALA A 29 -4.59 -3.40 0.57
N ILE A 30 -4.15 -2.15 0.73
CA ILE A 30 -4.08 -1.14 -0.33
C ILE A 30 -2.60 -0.86 -0.63
N GLY A 31 -2.21 -0.98 -1.90
CA GLY A 31 -0.85 -0.69 -2.36
C GLY A 31 -0.37 -1.59 -3.50
N PRO A 32 0.90 -1.44 -3.93
CA PRO A 32 1.93 -0.61 -3.30
C PRO A 32 1.67 0.90 -3.42
N VAL A 33 2.04 1.67 -2.39
CA VAL A 33 2.04 3.14 -2.40
C VAL A 33 3.48 3.63 -2.32
N LEU A 34 3.92 4.40 -3.31
CA LEU A 34 5.27 4.95 -3.36
C LEU A 34 5.36 6.20 -2.47
N GLN A 35 6.54 6.41 -1.88
CA GLN A 35 6.81 7.54 -0.98
C GLN A 35 8.20 8.12 -1.29
N GLY A 36 8.41 9.41 -0.96
CA GLY A 36 9.71 10.08 -1.10
C GLY A 36 10.01 10.68 -2.48
N LEU A 37 9.05 10.75 -3.39
CA LEU A 37 9.19 11.38 -4.71
C LEU A 37 8.83 12.88 -4.65
N ASN A 38 9.46 13.69 -5.52
CA ASN A 38 9.16 15.13 -5.65
C ASN A 38 7.73 15.42 -6.13
N LYS A 39 7.12 14.48 -6.84
CA LYS A 39 5.70 14.50 -7.22
C LYS A 39 5.13 13.10 -7.02
N PRO A 40 3.87 12.97 -6.56
CA PRO A 40 3.25 11.67 -6.36
C PRO A 40 3.13 10.89 -7.67
N VAL A 41 3.66 9.68 -7.67
CA VAL A 41 3.50 8.68 -8.72
C VAL A 41 3.27 7.37 -8.00
N ASN A 42 2.29 6.58 -8.43
CA ASN A 42 2.02 5.25 -7.89
C ASN A 42 1.92 4.24 -9.01
N ASP A 43 2.29 3.01 -8.71
CA ASP A 43 2.20 1.87 -9.61
C ASP A 43 0.93 1.08 -9.35
N LEU A 44 0.40 0.44 -10.40
CA LEU A 44 -0.75 -0.46 -10.31
C LEU A 44 -0.32 -1.87 -10.67
N SER A 45 -0.84 -2.84 -9.93
CA SER A 45 -0.69 -4.24 -10.32
C SER A 45 -1.36 -4.50 -11.67
N ARG A 46 -0.77 -5.36 -12.50
CA ARG A 46 -1.33 -5.75 -13.81
C ARG A 46 -2.74 -6.34 -13.73
N GLY A 47 -3.16 -6.83 -12.56
CA GLY A 47 -4.49 -7.37 -12.30
C GLY A 47 -5.39 -6.44 -11.47
N ALA A 48 -5.12 -5.14 -11.45
CA ALA A 48 -5.91 -4.18 -10.66
C ALA A 48 -7.38 -4.16 -11.08
N LEU A 49 -8.27 -4.13 -10.10
CA LEU A 49 -9.70 -3.90 -10.28
C LEU A 49 -9.98 -2.39 -10.40
N VAL A 50 -11.18 -2.03 -10.85
CA VAL A 50 -11.62 -0.63 -10.92
C VAL A 50 -11.51 0.06 -9.55
N GLU A 51 -11.85 -0.66 -8.48
CA GLU A 51 -11.72 -0.15 -7.11
C GLU A 51 -10.27 0.13 -6.72
N ASP A 52 -9.31 -0.71 -7.10
CA ASP A 52 -7.89 -0.48 -6.85
C ASP A 52 -7.39 0.80 -7.55
N ILE A 53 -7.87 1.03 -8.78
CA ILE A 53 -7.55 2.24 -9.55
C ILE A 53 -8.11 3.48 -8.84
N ILE A 54 -9.37 3.46 -8.43
CA ILE A 54 -10.01 4.56 -7.72
C ILE A 54 -9.27 4.87 -6.42
N ASN A 55 -8.96 3.84 -5.62
CA ASN A 55 -8.24 4.00 -4.37
C ASN A 55 -6.83 4.56 -4.59
N THR A 56 -6.13 4.09 -5.61
CA THR A 56 -4.78 4.58 -5.95
C THR A 56 -4.80 6.05 -6.38
N VAL A 57 -5.78 6.46 -7.18
CA VAL A 57 -5.95 7.87 -7.57
C VAL A 57 -6.28 8.73 -6.35
N ALA A 58 -7.19 8.29 -5.48
CA ALA A 58 -7.54 9.02 -4.26
C ALA A 58 -6.32 9.23 -3.35
N ILE A 59 -5.52 8.17 -3.14
CA ILE A 59 -4.28 8.26 -2.36
C ILE A 59 -3.28 9.22 -3.03
N THR A 60 -3.08 9.10 -4.35
CA THR A 60 -2.15 9.97 -5.09
C THR A 60 -2.56 11.44 -5.00
N ALA A 61 -3.85 11.74 -5.05
CA ALA A 61 -4.37 13.09 -4.91
C ALA A 61 -4.12 13.67 -3.50
N VAL A 62 -4.26 12.85 -2.44
CA VAL A 62 -3.91 13.26 -1.07
C VAL A 62 -2.39 13.47 -0.93
N GLN A 63 -1.57 12.60 -1.52
CA GLN A 63 -0.11 12.78 -1.53
C GLN A 63 0.33 14.07 -2.22
N ALA A 64 -0.46 14.61 -3.15
CA ALA A 64 -0.15 15.85 -3.88
C ALA A 64 -0.52 17.13 -3.11
N GLN A 65 -1.23 17.01 -1.98
CA GLN A 65 -1.60 18.15 -1.14
C GLN A 65 -0.49 18.58 -0.19
N GLY A 66 0.49 17.70 0.07
CA GLY A 66 1.70 17.98 0.85
C GLY A 66 2.88 18.33 -0.02
#